data_AF-A0A2V9H6J4-F1
#
_entry.id   AF-A0A2V9H6J4-F1
#
_cell.length_a   1.000
_cell.length_b   1.000
_cell.length_c   1.000
_cell.angle_alpha   90.00
_cell.angle_beta   90.00
_cell.angle_gamma   90.00
#
_symmetry.space_group_name_H-M   'P 1'
#
loop_
_entity.id
_entity.type
_entity.pdbx_description
1 polymer ?
#
loop_
_entity_poly.entity_id
_entity_poly.type
_entity_poly.pdbx_seq_one_letter_code
_entity_poly.pdbx_strand_id
1 'polypeptide(L)'
;MAFWFDTNGRRYEFRAGQHADFVFPRPCMGSESDNSRTFSLASSPHDKEPIMIAMRMRQTAFKNALKAAALGTKFIVSRPRGSFTLHTDITRPAVFIAGGIGITPIRSILQWATQERLPHKLYLFYSNRETDDAAFIEDLESMTVQNPNFTFVPTITRHKALARPYEKSHVNREMLTRHLLGLNGPIYYIAGPSRMVNAITNMLNSSGVNEDDMRTEEFGDYNLYQNSAQTGQATDDNRSDSEL
;
A
#
# COMPACT_ATOMS: atom_id res chain seq x y z
N MET A 1 5.23 -12.01 -0.96
CA MET A 1 4.49 -13.24 -0.58
C MET A 1 3.04 -12.88 -0.36
N ALA A 2 2.12 -13.67 -0.91
CA ALA A 2 0.68 -13.44 -0.81
C ALA A 2 0.03 -14.52 0.07
N PHE A 3 -1.07 -14.17 0.72
CA PHE A 3 -1.88 -15.05 1.56
C PHE A 3 -3.35 -14.81 1.26
N TRP A 4 -4.12 -15.89 1.28
CA TRP A 4 -5.54 -15.90 1.00
C TRP A 4 -6.30 -16.35 2.24
N PHE A 5 -7.35 -15.62 2.57
CA PHE A 5 -8.19 -15.86 3.74
C PHE A 5 -9.61 -16.10 3.27
N ASP A 6 -10.09 -17.32 3.54
CA ASP A 6 -11.48 -17.69 3.39
C ASP A 6 -12.28 -17.07 4.55
N THR A 7 -13.44 -16.50 4.25
CA THR A 7 -14.28 -15.84 5.27
C THR A 7 -15.32 -16.79 5.86
N ASN A 8 -15.24 -18.07 5.48
CA ASN A 8 -16.13 -19.18 5.84
C ASN A 8 -17.58 -18.87 5.46
N GLY A 9 -17.79 -18.32 4.26
CA GLY A 9 -19.10 -17.93 3.75
C GLY A 9 -19.71 -16.69 4.41
N ARG A 10 -18.93 -15.96 5.24
CA ARG A 10 -19.39 -14.72 5.85
C ARG A 10 -19.07 -13.55 4.94
N ARG A 11 -20.09 -12.77 4.57
CA ARG A 11 -19.84 -11.60 3.75
C ARG A 11 -18.88 -10.60 4.41
N TYR A 12 -17.74 -10.36 3.78
CA TYR A 12 -16.76 -9.35 4.18
C TYR A 12 -16.72 -8.23 3.14
N GLU A 13 -17.50 -7.17 3.38
CA GLU A 13 -17.64 -6.05 2.44
C GLU A 13 -16.54 -5.01 2.67
N PHE A 14 -15.79 -4.66 1.62
CA PHE A 14 -14.78 -3.62 1.62
C PHE A 14 -14.78 -2.85 0.30
N ARG A 15 -14.16 -1.67 0.27
CA ARG A 15 -13.89 -0.91 -0.96
C ARG A 15 -12.47 -1.19 -1.43
N ALA A 16 -12.28 -1.29 -2.74
CA ALA A 16 -10.97 -1.52 -3.33
C ALA A 16 -9.96 -0.46 -2.85
N GLY A 17 -8.80 -0.92 -2.39
CA GLY A 17 -7.74 -0.09 -1.82
C GLY A 17 -7.80 0.09 -0.29
N GLN A 18 -8.81 -0.45 0.40
CA GLN A 18 -8.85 -0.46 1.87
C GLN A 18 -7.89 -1.47 2.51
N HIS A 19 -7.63 -1.29 3.80
CA HIS A 19 -6.82 -2.18 4.64
C HIS A 19 -7.60 -2.68 5.87
N ALA A 20 -7.11 -3.75 6.49
CA ALA A 20 -7.68 -4.31 7.71
C ALA A 20 -6.59 -4.84 8.65
N ASP A 21 -6.94 -5.01 9.92
CA ASP A 21 -6.04 -5.65 10.90
C ASP A 21 -6.29 -7.14 10.90
N PHE A 22 -5.21 -7.90 10.84
CA PHE A 22 -5.20 -9.36 10.94
C PHE A 22 -4.60 -9.73 12.28
N VAL A 23 -5.36 -10.49 13.07
CA VAL A 23 -5.00 -10.84 14.45
C VAL A 23 -5.05 -12.36 14.61
N PHE A 24 -4.00 -12.97 15.17
CA PHE A 24 -4.14 -14.37 15.56
C PHE A 24 -5.02 -14.47 16.81
N PRO A 25 -5.92 -15.45 16.92
CA PRO A 25 -6.76 -15.64 18.10
C PRO A 25 -5.96 -15.94 19.38
N ARG A 26 -4.73 -16.44 19.24
CA ARG A 26 -3.79 -16.66 20.33
C ARG A 26 -2.48 -15.93 20.01
N PRO A 27 -1.82 -15.30 21.01
CA PRO A 27 -0.56 -14.61 20.79
C PRO A 27 0.48 -15.50 20.10
N CYS A 28 0.95 -15.08 18.93
CA CYS A 28 2.19 -15.60 18.40
C CYS A 28 3.35 -15.05 19.23
N MET A 29 4.00 -15.90 20.05
CA MET A 29 5.22 -15.63 20.85
C MET A 29 5.63 -14.14 20.98
N GLY A 30 5.24 -13.47 22.07
CA GLY A 30 5.51 -12.05 22.29
C GLY A 30 4.43 -11.34 23.12
N SER A 31 4.40 -10.00 23.10
CA SER A 31 3.35 -9.19 23.72
C SER A 31 2.08 -9.13 22.85
N GLU A 32 0.94 -8.70 23.40
CA GLU A 32 -0.32 -8.58 22.65
C GLU A 32 -0.22 -7.70 21.39
N SER A 33 0.66 -6.69 21.40
CA SER A 33 0.90 -5.81 20.24
C SER A 33 1.60 -6.52 19.07
N ASP A 34 2.25 -7.66 19.29
CA ASP A 34 2.88 -8.45 18.22
C ASP A 34 1.92 -9.36 17.49
N ASN A 35 0.69 -9.46 18.01
CA ASN A 35 -0.29 -10.40 17.53
C ASN A 35 -1.25 -9.85 16.46
N SER A 36 -1.14 -8.55 16.16
CA SER A 36 -1.96 -7.83 15.18
C SER A 36 -1.09 -7.07 14.19
N ARG A 37 -1.42 -7.13 12.90
CA ARG A 37 -0.80 -6.27 11.88
C ARG A 37 -1.83 -5.82 10.86
N THR A 38 -1.71 -4.55 10.46
CA THR A 38 -2.51 -3.97 9.39
C THR A 38 -1.94 -4.35 8.02
N PHE A 39 -2.80 -4.80 7.11
CA PHE A 39 -2.45 -5.06 5.72
C PHE A 39 -3.50 -4.47 4.79
N SER A 40 -3.05 -3.84 3.71
CA SER A 40 -3.90 -3.49 2.59
C SER A 40 -4.43 -4.76 1.92
N LEU A 41 -5.72 -4.77 1.62
CA LEU A 41 -6.37 -5.82 0.87
C LEU A 41 -5.94 -5.69 -0.59
N ALA A 42 -5.46 -6.79 -1.15
CA ALA A 42 -4.89 -6.84 -2.50
C ALA A 42 -5.83 -7.51 -3.52
N SER A 43 -6.86 -8.23 -3.05
CA SER A 43 -7.95 -8.77 -3.88
C SER A 43 -8.96 -7.68 -4.25
N SER A 44 -9.78 -7.93 -5.28
CA SER A 44 -10.90 -7.06 -5.61
C SER A 44 -12.09 -7.36 -4.68
N PRO A 45 -12.91 -6.36 -4.29
CA PRO A 45 -14.17 -6.61 -3.61
C PRO A 45 -15.17 -7.39 -4.47
N HIS A 46 -14.99 -7.43 -5.80
CA HIS A 46 -15.81 -8.26 -6.69
C HIS A 46 -15.56 -9.76 -6.52
N ASP A 47 -14.33 -10.14 -6.14
CA ASP A 47 -13.94 -11.55 -5.99
C ASP A 47 -14.72 -12.23 -4.84
N LYS A 48 -15.25 -11.42 -3.89
CA LYS A 48 -15.95 -11.80 -2.65
C LYS A 48 -15.12 -12.66 -1.70
N GLU A 49 -14.61 -13.80 -2.15
CA GLU A 49 -13.74 -14.71 -1.42
C GLU A 49 -12.81 -15.49 -2.36
N PRO A 50 -11.60 -15.86 -1.91
CA PRO A 50 -10.95 -15.44 -0.66
C PRO A 50 -10.43 -14.00 -0.72
N ILE A 51 -10.32 -13.33 0.44
CA ILE A 51 -9.61 -12.04 0.51
C ILE A 51 -8.10 -12.28 0.49
N MET A 52 -7.36 -11.40 -0.20
CA MET A 52 -5.92 -11.54 -0.36
C MET A 52 -5.18 -10.40 0.33
N ILE A 53 -4.09 -10.72 1.02
CA ILE A 53 -3.06 -9.74 1.39
C ILE A 53 -1.74 -10.14 0.74
N ALA A 54 -0.84 -9.19 0.57
CA ALA A 54 0.54 -9.51 0.28
C ALA A 54 1.50 -8.64 1.09
N MET A 55 2.65 -9.23 1.38
CA MET A 55 3.70 -8.58 2.15
C MET A 55 5.08 -8.86 1.59
N ARG A 56 5.96 -7.87 1.74
CA ARG A 56 7.40 -8.11 1.73
C ARG A 56 7.78 -8.78 3.05
N MET A 57 8.49 -9.90 2.96
CA MET A 57 9.00 -10.60 4.13
C MET A 57 10.05 -9.74 4.83
N ARG A 58 9.79 -9.46 6.11
CA ARG A 58 10.73 -8.89 7.07
C ARG A 58 10.65 -9.75 8.33
N GLN A 59 11.76 -9.87 9.05
CA GLN A 59 11.81 -10.68 10.28
C GLN A 59 11.05 -9.97 11.39
N THR A 60 9.76 -10.27 11.52
CA THR A 60 8.91 -9.82 12.63
C THR A 60 8.14 -11.03 13.15
N ALA A 61 7.83 -11.06 14.44
CA ALA A 61 7.11 -12.18 15.07
C ALA A 61 5.82 -12.52 14.29
N PHE A 62 4.99 -11.51 14.00
CA PHE A 62 3.76 -11.69 13.23
C PHE A 62 4.00 -12.29 11.84
N LYS A 63 4.91 -11.72 11.05
CA LYS A 63 5.13 -12.18 9.66
C LYS A 63 5.74 -13.58 9.60
N ASN A 64 6.58 -13.93 10.58
CA ASN A 64 7.15 -15.26 10.72
C ASN A 64 6.06 -16.27 11.12
N ALA A 65 5.21 -15.91 12.09
CA ALA A 65 4.07 -16.73 12.49
C ALA A 65 3.09 -16.93 11.32
N LEU A 66 2.78 -15.87 10.56
CA LEU A 66 1.91 -15.94 9.39
C LEU A 66 2.51 -16.84 8.30
N LYS A 67 3.82 -16.77 8.07
CA LYS A 67 4.51 -17.68 7.14
C LYS A 67 4.49 -19.14 7.61
N ALA A 68 4.57 -19.39 8.91
CA ALA A 68 4.58 -20.73 9.50
C ALA A 68 3.17 -21.31 9.73
N ALA A 69 2.12 -20.50 9.59
CA ALA A 69 0.74 -20.92 9.80
C ALA A 69 0.34 -22.00 8.79
N ALA A 70 -0.25 -23.08 9.29
CA ALA A 70 -0.83 -24.12 8.44
C ALA A 70 -2.12 -23.62 7.78
N LEU A 71 -2.49 -24.21 6.63
CA LEU A 71 -3.82 -23.99 6.04
C LEU A 71 -4.91 -24.32 7.05
N GLY A 72 -5.97 -23.50 7.09
CA GLY A 72 -7.03 -23.58 8.09
C GLY A 72 -6.74 -22.85 9.40
N THR A 73 -5.55 -22.25 9.58
CA THR A 73 -5.29 -21.35 10.71
C THR A 73 -6.27 -20.18 10.69
N LYS A 74 -6.96 -19.98 11.81
CA LYS A 74 -7.98 -18.92 11.94
C LYS A 74 -7.34 -17.58 12.30
N PHE A 75 -7.92 -16.51 11.77
CA PHE A 75 -7.58 -15.13 12.08
C PHE A 75 -8.84 -14.35 12.42
N ILE A 76 -8.71 -13.37 13.31
CA ILE A 76 -9.70 -12.32 13.49
C ILE A 76 -9.31 -11.18 12.57
N VAL A 77 -10.23 -10.79 11.69
CA VAL A 77 -10.02 -9.67 10.76
C VAL A 77 -10.92 -8.52 11.21
N SER A 78 -10.33 -7.34 11.40
CA SER A 78 -11.10 -6.14 11.76
C SER A 78 -11.97 -5.66 10.59
N ARG A 79 -12.85 -4.69 10.83
CA ARG A 79 -13.56 -4.03 9.71
C ARG A 79 -12.57 -3.32 8.80
N PRO A 80 -12.81 -3.28 7.47
CA PRO A 80 -11.94 -2.57 6.56
C PRO A 80 -11.97 -1.06 6.83
N ARG A 81 -10.82 -0.42 6.67
CA ARG A 81 -10.58 1.00 6.92
C ARG A 81 -9.72 1.60 5.81
N GLY A 82 -9.59 2.92 5.82
CA GLY A 82 -8.79 3.66 4.85
C GLY A 82 -9.64 4.33 3.76
N SER A 83 -9.08 5.42 3.23
CA SER A 83 -9.67 6.29 2.20
C SER A 83 -8.90 6.25 0.87
N PHE A 84 -7.88 5.38 0.76
CA PHE A 84 -7.11 5.15 -0.45
C PHE A 84 -7.95 4.37 -1.48
N THR A 85 -8.99 5.02 -1.99
CA THR A 85 -10.00 4.43 -2.88
C THR A 85 -10.12 5.26 -4.15
N LEU A 86 -10.44 4.63 -5.28
CA LEU A 86 -10.61 5.33 -6.54
C LEU A 86 -11.68 6.43 -6.45
N HIS A 87 -11.35 7.61 -6.96
CA HIS A 87 -12.25 8.75 -7.07
C HIS A 87 -13.39 8.47 -8.06
N THR A 88 -14.52 9.14 -7.90
CA THR A 88 -15.71 8.92 -8.71
C THR A 88 -15.77 9.74 -10.00
N ASP A 89 -14.98 10.81 -10.09
CA ASP A 89 -14.96 11.69 -11.26
C ASP A 89 -14.24 11.04 -12.45
N ILE A 90 -14.99 10.44 -13.37
CA ILE A 90 -14.47 9.71 -14.53
C ILE A 90 -13.73 10.60 -15.55
N THR A 91 -13.88 11.93 -15.47
CA THR A 91 -13.25 12.86 -16.41
C THR A 91 -11.78 13.10 -16.08
N ARG A 92 -11.38 12.81 -14.83
CA ARG A 92 -10.02 12.96 -14.34
C ARG A 92 -9.28 11.62 -14.41
N PRO A 93 -8.05 11.56 -14.96
CA PRO A 93 -7.27 10.33 -14.90
C PRO A 93 -6.88 9.96 -13.47
N ALA A 94 -6.81 8.65 -13.17
CA ALA A 94 -6.19 8.15 -11.94
C ALA A 94 -4.76 7.70 -12.23
N VAL A 95 -3.80 8.33 -11.57
CA VAL A 95 -2.36 8.05 -11.74
C VAL A 95 -1.82 7.40 -10.47
N PHE A 96 -1.51 6.12 -10.56
CA PHE A 96 -0.94 5.34 -9.48
C PHE A 96 0.58 5.33 -9.59
N ILE A 97 1.26 5.57 -8.47
CA ILE A 97 2.71 5.51 -8.34
C ILE A 97 3.04 4.59 -7.18
N ALA A 98 3.52 3.40 -7.51
CA ALA A 98 3.74 2.33 -6.55
C ALA A 98 5.23 2.02 -6.37
N GLY A 99 5.62 1.68 -5.14
CA GLY A 99 6.96 1.19 -4.80
C GLY A 99 6.90 -0.10 -4.01
N GLY A 100 7.54 -1.17 -4.51
CA GLY A 100 7.58 -2.45 -3.82
C GLY A 100 6.19 -2.96 -3.45
N ILE A 101 5.96 -3.21 -2.16
CA ILE A 101 4.68 -3.76 -1.68
C ILE A 101 3.54 -2.74 -1.64
N GLY A 102 3.81 -1.45 -1.82
CA GLY A 102 2.75 -0.43 -1.96
C GLY A 102 1.82 -0.67 -3.16
N ILE A 103 2.16 -1.65 -4.01
CA ILE A 103 1.27 -2.15 -5.07
C ILE A 103 -0.01 -2.79 -4.54
N THR A 104 -0.08 -3.25 -3.28
CA THR A 104 -1.23 -4.02 -2.78
C THR A 104 -2.57 -3.29 -2.84
N PRO A 105 -2.74 -2.08 -2.25
CA PRO A 105 -4.01 -1.36 -2.38
C PRO A 105 -4.32 -1.00 -3.85
N ILE A 106 -3.27 -0.70 -4.63
CA ILE A 106 -3.41 -0.31 -6.04
C ILE A 106 -3.88 -1.48 -6.90
N ARG A 107 -3.34 -2.69 -6.68
CA ARG A 107 -3.80 -3.92 -7.35
C ARG A 107 -5.28 -4.16 -7.09
N SER A 108 -5.73 -3.99 -5.84
CA SER A 108 -7.15 -4.12 -5.49
C SER A 108 -8.01 -3.16 -6.32
N ILE A 109 -7.60 -1.89 -6.43
CA ILE A 109 -8.28 -0.87 -7.24
C ILE A 109 -8.29 -1.23 -8.72
N LEU A 110 -7.15 -1.59 -9.29
CA LEU A 110 -7.01 -1.89 -10.73
C LEU A 110 -7.77 -3.16 -11.14
N GLN A 111 -7.71 -4.21 -10.31
CA GLN A 111 -8.47 -5.44 -10.53
C GLN A 111 -9.97 -5.16 -10.52
N TRP A 112 -10.44 -4.43 -9.51
CA TRP A 112 -11.84 -4.04 -9.39
C TRP A 112 -12.30 -3.19 -10.58
N ALA A 113 -11.54 -2.15 -10.93
CA ALA A 113 -11.87 -1.26 -12.04
C ALA A 113 -11.92 -2.01 -13.38
N THR A 114 -11.05 -3.02 -13.56
CA THR A 114 -11.03 -3.89 -14.74
C THR A 114 -12.25 -4.80 -14.80
N GLN A 115 -12.61 -5.46 -13.69
CA GLN A 115 -13.78 -6.34 -13.61
C GLN A 115 -15.09 -5.58 -13.84
N GLU A 116 -15.23 -4.41 -13.21
CA GLU A 116 -16.41 -3.55 -13.36
C GLU A 116 -16.41 -2.74 -14.67
N ARG A 117 -15.35 -2.84 -15.48
CA ARG A 117 -15.17 -2.10 -16.75
C ARG A 117 -15.38 -0.59 -16.58
N LEU A 118 -14.79 -0.03 -15.52
CA LEU A 118 -14.94 1.38 -15.22
C LEU A 118 -14.33 2.25 -16.35
N PRO A 119 -14.94 3.41 -16.65
CA PRO A 119 -14.51 4.24 -17.77
C PRO A 119 -13.27 5.09 -17.46
N HIS A 120 -12.77 5.08 -16.22
CA HIS A 120 -11.60 5.85 -15.80
C HIS A 120 -10.39 5.56 -16.68
N LYS A 121 -9.62 6.60 -17.02
CA LYS A 121 -8.25 6.45 -17.54
C LYS A 121 -7.32 6.15 -16.38
N LEU A 122 -6.64 5.00 -16.42
CA LEU A 122 -5.82 4.48 -15.33
C LEU A 122 -4.37 4.38 -15.79
N TYR A 123 -3.45 4.93 -15.00
CA TYR A 123 -2.01 4.83 -15.25
C TYR A 123 -1.31 4.27 -14.03
N LEU A 124 -0.48 3.24 -14.18
CA LEU A 124 0.36 2.73 -13.10
C LEU A 124 1.83 2.89 -13.45
N PHE A 125 2.54 3.68 -12.65
CA PHE A 125 4.00 3.72 -12.62
C PHE A 125 4.48 2.87 -11.44
N TYR A 126 5.06 1.70 -11.73
CA TYR A 126 5.45 0.75 -10.67
C TYR A 126 6.96 0.58 -10.60
N SER A 127 7.57 1.15 -9.56
CA SER A 127 9.01 1.16 -9.40
C SER A 127 9.51 0.10 -8.43
N ASN A 128 10.44 -0.73 -8.89
CA ASN A 128 11.11 -1.76 -8.09
C ASN A 128 12.62 -1.72 -8.32
N ARG A 129 13.38 -2.31 -7.39
CA ARG A 129 14.84 -2.40 -7.54
C ARG A 129 15.22 -3.45 -8.55
N GLU A 130 14.64 -4.64 -8.43
CA GLU A 130 14.86 -5.78 -9.33
C GLU A 130 13.50 -6.33 -9.77
N THR A 131 13.48 -7.08 -10.87
CA THR A 131 12.25 -7.71 -11.38
C THR A 131 11.64 -8.66 -10.37
N ASP A 132 12.47 -9.41 -9.65
CA ASP A 132 12.03 -10.41 -8.67
C ASP A 132 11.42 -9.78 -7.41
N ASP A 133 11.66 -8.48 -7.18
CA ASP A 133 11.04 -7.71 -6.11
C ASP A 133 9.63 -7.19 -6.50
N ALA A 134 9.28 -7.20 -7.79
CA ALA A 134 8.04 -6.64 -8.31
C ALA A 134 6.90 -7.64 -8.18
N ALA A 135 6.01 -7.42 -7.21
CA ALA A 135 4.86 -8.30 -7.00
C ALA A 135 3.78 -8.06 -8.07
N PHE A 136 3.14 -9.14 -8.53
CA PHE A 136 1.98 -9.12 -9.41
C PHE A 136 2.22 -8.57 -10.82
N ILE A 137 3.45 -8.64 -11.34
CA ILE A 137 3.75 -8.17 -12.69
C ILE A 137 2.87 -8.85 -13.74
N GLU A 138 2.76 -10.17 -13.68
CA GLU A 138 1.97 -10.95 -14.65
C GLU A 138 0.48 -10.62 -14.57
N ASP A 139 -0.06 -10.44 -13.35
CA ASP A 139 -1.45 -10.02 -13.14
C ASP A 139 -1.70 -8.64 -13.76
N LEU A 140 -0.80 -7.67 -13.51
CA LEU A 140 -0.90 -6.31 -14.03
C LEU A 140 -0.81 -6.28 -15.55
N GLU A 141 0.08 -7.08 -16.14
CA GLU A 141 0.16 -7.25 -17.60
C GLU A 141 -1.11 -7.89 -18.17
N SER A 142 -1.72 -8.85 -17.48
CA SER A 142 -3.01 -9.41 -17.91
C SER A 142 -4.11 -8.34 -17.88
N MET A 143 -4.12 -7.46 -16.89
CA MET A 143 -5.09 -6.37 -16.81
C MET A 143 -4.97 -5.37 -17.96
N THR A 144 -3.77 -5.11 -18.51
CA THR A 144 -3.65 -4.20 -19.67
C THR A 144 -4.28 -4.79 -20.93
N VAL A 145 -4.31 -6.11 -21.07
CA VAL A 145 -5.01 -6.79 -22.17
C VAL A 145 -6.53 -6.73 -21.98
N GLN A 146 -7.00 -6.83 -20.74
CA GLN A 146 -8.43 -6.85 -20.41
C GLN A 146 -9.06 -5.44 -20.36
N ASN A 147 -8.27 -4.42 -20.02
CA ASN A 147 -8.74 -3.05 -19.81
C ASN A 147 -8.01 -2.06 -20.73
N PRO A 148 -8.62 -1.61 -21.84
CA PRO A 148 -8.00 -0.68 -22.78
C PRO A 148 -7.79 0.73 -22.20
N ASN A 149 -8.37 1.05 -21.04
CA ASN A 149 -8.15 2.31 -20.35
C ASN A 149 -6.97 2.25 -19.37
N PHE A 150 -6.33 1.08 -19.20
CA PHE A 150 -5.23 0.90 -18.27
C PHE A 150 -3.87 0.90 -18.98
N THR A 151 -3.02 1.86 -18.60
CA THR A 151 -1.62 1.95 -19.04
C THR A 151 -0.70 1.54 -17.89
N PHE A 152 0.16 0.56 -18.14
CA PHE A 152 1.14 0.08 -17.16
C PHE A 152 2.57 0.44 -17.58
N VAL A 153 3.30 1.09 -16.67
CA VAL A 153 4.68 1.57 -16.84
C VAL A 153 5.55 0.99 -15.71
N PRO A 154 6.08 -0.23 -15.88
CA PRO A 154 7.02 -0.82 -14.92
C PRO A 154 8.39 -0.17 -15.00
N THR A 155 9.01 0.08 -13.85
CA THR A 155 10.37 0.62 -13.74
C THR A 155 11.26 -0.23 -12.84
N ILE A 156 12.47 -0.58 -13.31
CA ILE A 156 13.48 -1.36 -12.60
C ILE A 156 14.75 -0.53 -12.46
N THR A 157 15.10 -0.17 -11.23
CA THR A 157 16.13 0.85 -10.97
C THR A 157 17.54 0.29 -10.82
N ARG A 158 17.71 -1.04 -10.62
CA ARG A 158 19.02 -1.68 -10.59
C ARG A 158 19.36 -2.28 -11.94
N HIS A 159 20.48 -1.83 -12.50
CA HIS A 159 20.94 -2.15 -13.85
C HIS A 159 21.47 -3.59 -13.98
N LYS A 160 20.57 -4.57 -14.07
CA LYS A 160 20.82 -5.86 -14.70
C LYS A 160 20.27 -5.85 -16.13
N ALA A 161 20.75 -6.75 -16.98
CA ALA A 161 20.11 -7.00 -18.27
C ALA A 161 18.65 -7.38 -18.02
N LEU A 162 17.72 -6.53 -18.45
CA LEU A 162 16.29 -6.77 -18.26
C LEU A 162 15.81 -7.67 -19.40
N ALA A 163 15.05 -8.71 -19.05
CA ALA A 163 14.42 -9.58 -20.04
C ALA A 163 13.30 -8.87 -20.82
N ARG A 164 12.84 -7.72 -20.33
CA ARG A 164 11.71 -6.94 -20.87
C ARG A 164 12.08 -5.46 -20.97
N PRO A 165 11.46 -4.68 -21.89
CA PRO A 165 11.80 -3.29 -22.13
C PRO A 165 11.21 -2.35 -21.06
N TYR A 166 11.51 -2.60 -19.79
CA TYR A 166 11.06 -1.76 -18.68
C TYR A 166 11.89 -0.47 -18.57
N GLU A 167 11.28 0.55 -17.97
CA GLU A 167 11.96 1.79 -17.64
C GLU A 167 13.12 1.52 -16.66
N LYS A 168 14.26 2.20 -16.86
CA LYS A 168 15.48 1.97 -16.07
C LYS A 168 15.76 3.05 -15.03
N SER A 169 14.84 3.98 -14.86
CA SER A 169 14.95 5.09 -13.91
C SER A 169 13.92 4.97 -12.78
N HIS A 170 14.14 5.76 -11.74
CA HIS A 170 13.06 6.08 -10.81
C HIS A 170 11.97 6.87 -11.56
N VAL A 171 10.74 6.80 -11.06
CA VAL A 171 9.65 7.63 -11.56
C VAL A 171 10.01 9.09 -11.32
N ASN A 172 9.95 9.90 -12.39
CA ASN A 172 10.28 11.31 -12.37
C ASN A 172 9.32 12.09 -13.27
N ARG A 173 9.48 13.42 -13.28
CA ARG A 173 8.61 14.34 -14.01
C ARG A 173 8.58 14.01 -15.50
N GLU A 174 9.76 13.78 -16.07
CA GLU A 174 9.93 13.52 -17.50
C GLU A 174 9.17 12.25 -17.89
N MET A 175 9.25 11.18 -17.09
CA MET A 175 8.51 9.96 -17.30
C MET A 175 7.00 10.20 -17.27
N LEU A 176 6.48 10.90 -16.25
CA LEU A 176 5.05 11.20 -16.18
C LEU A 176 4.58 11.98 -17.42
N THR A 177 5.34 12.98 -17.86
CA THR A 177 4.98 13.80 -19.03
C THR A 177 5.02 13.07 -20.37
N ARG A 178 5.69 11.90 -20.46
CA ARG A 178 5.63 11.06 -21.68
C ARG A 178 4.27 10.36 -21.85
N HIS A 179 3.54 10.15 -20.76
CA HIS A 179 2.30 9.38 -20.76
C HIS A 179 1.06 10.23 -20.45
N LEU A 180 1.24 11.37 -19.79
CA LEU A 180 0.17 12.28 -19.38
C LEU A 180 0.18 13.55 -20.22
N LEU A 181 -1.02 14.06 -20.56
CA LEU A 181 -1.17 15.34 -21.27
C LEU A 181 -0.68 16.54 -20.44
N GLY A 182 -0.68 16.39 -19.12
CA GLY A 182 -0.22 17.37 -18.16
C GLY A 182 -0.20 16.74 -16.76
N LEU A 183 0.52 17.39 -15.83
CA LEU A 183 0.58 16.94 -14.43
C LEU A 183 -0.60 17.46 -13.61
N ASN A 184 -1.26 18.52 -14.06
CA ASN A 184 -2.49 19.02 -13.47
C ASN A 184 -3.71 18.36 -14.12
N GLY A 185 -4.74 18.06 -13.33
CA GLY A 185 -5.96 17.40 -13.78
C GLY A 185 -6.12 15.95 -13.28
N PRO A 186 -5.09 15.09 -13.32
CA PRO A 186 -5.18 13.77 -12.70
C PRO A 186 -5.38 13.84 -11.19
N ILE A 187 -5.82 12.73 -10.61
CA ILE A 187 -5.62 12.43 -9.20
C ILE A 187 -4.46 11.44 -9.07
N TYR A 188 -3.52 11.73 -8.19
CA TYR A 188 -2.39 10.86 -7.87
C TYR A 188 -2.64 9.98 -6.66
N TYR A 189 -2.25 8.71 -6.78
CA TYR A 189 -2.32 7.68 -5.74
C TYR A 189 -0.91 7.14 -5.52
N ILE A 190 -0.27 7.49 -4.42
CA ILE A 190 1.15 7.22 -4.18
C ILE A 190 1.29 6.26 -3.02
N ALA A 191 1.80 5.05 -3.26
CA ALA A 191 1.92 4.03 -2.24
C ALA A 191 3.28 3.33 -2.26
N GLY A 192 4.00 3.33 -1.14
CA GLY A 192 5.31 2.68 -1.06
C GLY A 192 6.17 3.12 0.12
N PRO A 193 7.50 2.91 0.05
CA PRO A 193 8.42 3.36 1.10
C PRO A 193 8.33 4.88 1.30
N SER A 194 8.37 5.35 2.55
CA SER A 194 8.24 6.78 2.90
C SER A 194 9.14 7.70 2.08
N ARG A 195 10.40 7.30 1.85
CA ARG A 195 11.34 8.08 1.01
C ARG A 195 10.83 8.28 -0.43
N MET A 196 10.20 7.26 -1.01
CA MET A 196 9.62 7.35 -2.34
C MET A 196 8.38 8.22 -2.33
N VAL A 197 7.46 7.99 -1.38
CA VAL A 197 6.22 8.77 -1.26
C VAL A 197 6.55 10.25 -1.15
N ASN A 198 7.43 10.61 -0.21
CA ASN A 198 7.86 12.01 0.00
C ASN A 198 8.53 12.61 -1.24
N ALA A 199 9.41 11.85 -1.93
CA ALA A 199 10.08 12.34 -3.12
C ALA A 199 9.09 12.63 -4.27
N ILE A 200 8.12 11.75 -4.48
CA ILE A 200 7.10 11.91 -5.53
C ILE A 200 6.14 13.05 -5.18
N THR A 201 5.64 13.11 -3.95
CA THR A 201 4.79 14.21 -3.47
C THR A 201 5.48 15.56 -3.65
N ASN A 202 6.75 15.68 -3.24
CA ASN A 202 7.51 16.92 -3.40
C ASN A 202 7.71 17.30 -4.87
N MET A 203 7.96 16.33 -5.75
CA MET A 203 8.11 16.55 -7.19
C MET A 203 6.78 17.01 -7.84
N LEU A 204 5.64 16.43 -7.44
CA LEU A 204 4.32 16.85 -7.91
C LEU A 204 3.95 18.25 -7.40
N ASN A 205 4.17 18.54 -6.11
CA ASN A 205 3.97 19.87 -5.53
C ASN A 205 4.83 20.92 -6.23
N SER A 206 6.12 20.63 -6.45
CA SER A 206 7.03 21.53 -7.17
C SER A 206 6.65 21.71 -8.64
N SER A 207 5.83 20.81 -9.19
CA SER A 207 5.26 20.90 -10.53
C SER A 207 3.88 21.58 -10.57
N GLY A 208 3.38 22.08 -9.43
CA GLY A 208 2.12 22.81 -9.30
C GLY A 208 0.87 21.95 -9.08
N VAL A 209 1.02 20.65 -8.81
CA VAL A 209 -0.10 19.77 -8.47
C VAL A 209 -0.62 20.11 -7.08
N ASN A 210 -1.94 20.20 -6.91
CA ASN A 210 -2.57 20.46 -5.62
C ASN A 210 -2.48 19.23 -4.70
N GLU A 211 -2.22 19.43 -3.41
CA GLU A 211 -2.23 18.38 -2.39
C GLU A 211 -3.57 17.64 -2.29
N ASP A 212 -4.68 18.33 -2.52
CA ASP A 212 -6.03 17.74 -2.53
C ASP A 212 -6.21 16.69 -3.66
N ASP A 213 -5.36 16.77 -4.69
CA ASP A 213 -5.34 15.83 -5.81
C ASP A 213 -4.39 14.64 -5.56
N MET A 214 -3.80 14.53 -4.37
CA MET A 214 -2.89 13.45 -3.99
C MET A 214 -3.44 12.62 -2.84
N ARG A 215 -3.37 11.31 -2.98
CA ARG A 215 -3.70 10.33 -1.95
C ARG A 215 -2.47 9.48 -1.69
N THR A 216 -2.04 9.37 -0.44
CA THR A 216 -0.79 8.68 -0.08
C THR A 216 -1.01 7.54 0.91
N GLU A 217 -0.25 6.46 0.75
CA GLU A 217 -0.08 5.41 1.77
C GLU A 217 1.41 5.08 1.93
N GLU A 218 1.91 5.20 3.15
CA GLU A 218 3.32 4.94 3.46
C GLU A 218 3.52 3.57 4.10
N PHE A 219 4.57 2.88 3.62
CA PHE A 219 4.98 1.56 4.11
C PHE A 219 6.40 1.68 4.69
N GLY A 220 6.48 2.18 5.92
CA GLY A 220 7.72 2.38 6.67
C GLY A 220 8.06 1.25 7.65
N ASP A 221 9.29 1.26 8.16
CA ASP A 221 9.61 0.57 9.42
C ASP A 221 8.88 1.30 10.56
N TYR A 222 7.98 0.61 11.25
CA TYR A 222 7.27 1.13 12.42
C TYR A 222 8.27 1.40 13.56
N ASN A 223 8.81 2.61 13.62
CA ASN A 223 9.56 3.14 14.77
C ASN A 223 8.76 4.26 15.44
N LEU A 224 7.48 4.02 15.75
CA LEU A 224 6.64 4.99 16.47
C LEU A 224 5.82 4.28 17.55
N TYR A 225 6.48 3.77 18.60
CA TYR A 225 5.95 3.60 19.97
C TYR A 225 7.09 3.32 20.98
N GLN A 226 8.14 4.15 21.03
CA GLN A 226 9.12 4.09 22.14
C GLN A 226 9.39 5.40 22.87
N ASN A 227 8.82 6.55 22.48
CA ASN A 227 9.15 7.83 23.13
C ASN A 227 8.02 8.55 23.88
N SER A 228 6.87 7.92 24.16
CA SER A 228 5.80 8.53 24.98
C SER A 228 5.76 8.06 26.44
N ALA A 229 6.81 7.38 26.94
CA ALA A 229 6.85 6.88 28.32
C ALA A 229 7.96 7.50 29.20
N GLN A 230 8.58 8.61 28.82
CA GLN A 230 9.62 9.27 29.64
C GLN A 230 9.53 10.80 29.73
N THR A 231 8.37 11.40 29.48
CA THR A 231 8.15 12.84 29.76
C THR A 231 6.95 13.00 30.68
N GLY A 232 7.15 12.61 31.93
CA GLY A 232 6.12 12.68 32.96
C GLY A 232 6.67 12.44 34.36
N GLN A 233 7.86 12.98 34.67
CA GLN A 233 8.36 13.13 36.04
C GLN A 233 9.42 14.24 36.08
N ALA A 234 8.97 15.48 36.19
CA ALA A 234 9.71 16.62 36.72
C ALA A 234 8.71 17.74 37.01
N THR A 235 8.90 18.47 38.11
CA THR A 235 7.93 19.32 38.87
C THR A 235 7.11 18.47 39.84
N ASP A 236 7.08 18.71 41.15
CA ASP A 236 7.60 19.77 42.00
C ASP A 236 7.62 19.20 43.44
N ASP A 237 8.68 19.41 44.21
CA ASP A 237 8.61 19.76 45.65
C ASP A 237 10.01 19.78 46.27
N ASN A 238 10.61 20.97 46.26
CA ASN A 238 11.65 21.33 47.21
C ASN A 238 11.21 22.64 47.90
N ARG A 239 10.55 22.50 49.04
CA ARG A 239 10.48 23.55 50.07
C ARG A 239 10.98 22.96 51.37
N SER A 240 12.20 23.37 51.72
CA SER A 240 12.75 23.23 53.05
C SER A 240 12.19 24.33 53.97
N ASP A 241 12.23 23.98 55.26
CA ASP A 241 12.28 24.85 56.43
C ASP A 241 10.97 25.47 56.95
N SER A 242 10.42 24.95 58.05
CA SER A 242 10.88 25.29 59.42
C SER A 242 9.74 25.14 60.47
N GLU A 243 10.17 24.76 61.68
CA GLU A 243 9.53 24.94 62.99
C GLU A 243 8.45 23.96 63.53
N LEU A 244 8.85 23.34 64.66
CA LEU A 244 8.12 22.68 65.76
C LEU A 244 7.53 21.27 65.53
#